data_AF-A0A5N8YR92-F1
#
_entry.id   AF-A0A5N8YR92-F1
#
_cell.length_a   1.000
_cell.length_b   1.000
_cell.length_c   1.000
_cell.angle_alpha   90.00
_cell.angle_beta   90.00
_cell.angle_gamma   90.00
#
_symmetry.space_group_name_H-M   'P 1'
#
loop_
_entity.id
_entity.type
_entity.pdbx_description
1 polymer ?
#
loop_
_entity_poly.entity_id
_entity_poly.type
_entity_poly.pdbx_seq_one_letter_code
_entity_poly.pdbx_strand_id
1 'polypeptide(L)'
;MPDNIGDNEPQFDKEKYAASLTRLDSIFRNISKSVTEISKSRCPYKNVQDRCTAKFGCRNQNIKVPPGEMYICVGSDDLDYRDAWESETPIV
;
A
#
# COMPACT_ATOMS: atom_id res chain seq x y z
N MET A 1 14.73 -44.44 -22.61
CA MET A 1 13.64 -44.45 -21.60
C MET A 1 13.78 -45.73 -20.80
N PRO A 2 13.83 -45.65 -19.47
CA PRO A 2 12.75 -45.06 -18.68
C PRO A 2 13.16 -43.88 -17.79
N ASP A 3 12.16 -43.04 -17.53
CA ASP A 3 12.17 -41.93 -16.58
C ASP A 3 12.12 -42.47 -15.14
N ASN A 4 13.02 -41.97 -14.28
CA ASN A 4 12.93 -42.11 -12.82
C ASN A 4 13.11 -40.72 -12.21
N ILE A 5 12.06 -39.91 -12.28
CA ILE A 5 11.94 -38.69 -11.48
C ILE A 5 11.29 -39.14 -10.18
N GLY A 6 12.09 -39.19 -9.13
CA GLY A 6 11.68 -39.67 -7.82
C GLY A 6 10.46 -38.92 -7.29
N ASP A 7 9.49 -39.71 -6.86
CA ASP A 7 8.23 -39.31 -6.25
C ASP A 7 8.49 -38.59 -4.92
N ASN A 8 8.69 -37.28 -4.97
CA ASN A 8 8.46 -36.38 -3.84
C ASN A 8 7.82 -35.09 -4.36
N GLU A 9 6.71 -35.22 -5.10
CA GLU A 9 5.82 -34.07 -5.27
C GLU A 9 5.24 -33.73 -3.89
N PRO A 10 5.37 -32.48 -3.40
CA PRO A 10 4.71 -32.08 -2.18
C PRO A 10 3.21 -32.32 -2.37
N GLN A 11 2.63 -33.17 -1.51
CA GLN A 11 1.21 -33.51 -1.55
C GLN A 11 0.40 -32.21 -1.49
N PHE A 12 -0.24 -31.85 -2.61
CA PHE A 12 -0.98 -30.60 -2.72
C PHE A 12 -2.29 -30.70 -1.93
N ASP A 13 -2.32 -30.02 -0.79
CA ASP A 13 -3.50 -29.86 0.05
C ASP A 13 -4.40 -28.75 -0.54
N LYS A 14 -5.47 -29.19 -1.21
CA LYS A 14 -6.42 -28.30 -1.89
C LYS A 14 -7.17 -27.43 -0.89
N GLU A 15 -7.51 -27.98 0.27
CA GLU A 15 -8.25 -27.32 1.33
C GLU A 15 -7.42 -26.19 1.96
N LYS A 16 -6.15 -26.47 2.26
CA LYS A 16 -5.20 -25.47 2.78
C LYS A 16 -4.94 -24.35 1.76
N TYR A 17 -4.85 -24.69 0.48
CA TYR A 17 -4.73 -23.70 -0.60
C TYR A 17 -5.96 -22.80 -0.68
N ALA A 18 -7.18 -23.39 -0.70
CA ALA A 18 -8.43 -22.63 -0.72
C ALA A 18 -8.60 -21.73 0.51
N ALA A 19 -8.22 -22.22 1.70
CA ALA A 19 -8.20 -21.43 2.92
C ALA A 19 -7.23 -20.23 2.83
N SER A 20 -6.06 -20.44 2.24
CA SER A 20 -5.06 -19.38 2.01
C SER A 20 -5.58 -18.31 1.05
N LEU A 21 -6.24 -18.70 -0.04
CA LEU A 21 -6.89 -17.75 -0.96
C LEU A 21 -8.00 -16.95 -0.28
N THR A 22 -8.83 -17.61 0.53
CA THR A 22 -9.90 -16.94 1.30
C THR A 22 -9.32 -15.91 2.26
N ARG A 23 -8.22 -16.25 2.94
CA ARG A 23 -7.51 -15.32 3.82
C ARG A 23 -6.94 -14.12 3.04
N LEU A 24 -6.31 -14.36 1.89
CA LEU A 24 -5.78 -13.28 1.05
C LEU A 24 -6.89 -12.35 0.56
N ASP A 25 -8.00 -12.89 0.05
CA ASP A 25 -9.17 -12.10 -0.37
C ASP A 25 -9.69 -11.22 0.77
N SER A 26 -9.81 -11.76 1.98
CA SER A 26 -10.22 -10.99 3.17
C SER A 26 -9.25 -9.84 3.46
N ILE A 27 -7.94 -10.08 3.43
CA ILE A 27 -6.91 -9.04 3.63
C ILE A 27 -7.05 -7.94 2.57
N PHE A 28 -7.12 -8.30 1.30
CA PHE A 28 -7.24 -7.32 0.21
C PHE A 28 -8.54 -6.52 0.26
N ARG A 29 -9.66 -7.14 0.62
CA ARG A 29 -10.94 -6.43 0.83
C ARG A 29 -10.83 -5.41 1.96
N ASN A 30 -10.21 -5.79 3.08
CA ASN A 30 -10.02 -4.88 4.21
C ASN A 30 -9.10 -3.71 3.83
N ILE A 31 -7.98 -3.98 3.15
CA ILE A 31 -7.10 -2.92 2.61
C ILE A 31 -7.89 -1.97 1.70
N SER A 32 -8.64 -2.51 0.74
CA SER A 32 -9.43 -1.71 -0.21
C SER A 32 -10.47 -0.83 0.51
N LYS A 33 -11.19 -1.39 1.49
CA LYS A 33 -12.16 -0.64 2.30
C LYS A 33 -11.48 0.48 3.10
N SER A 34 -10.36 0.17 3.75
CA SER A 34 -9.59 1.17 4.49
C SER A 34 -9.13 2.30 3.56
N VAL A 35 -8.47 1.99 2.45
CA VAL A 35 -7.97 2.97 1.47
C VAL A 35 -9.11 3.85 0.94
N THR A 36 -10.29 3.28 0.68
CA THR A 36 -11.47 4.04 0.23
C THR A 36 -11.86 5.14 1.22
N GLU A 37 -11.82 4.88 2.52
CA GLU A 37 -12.18 5.88 3.53
C GLU A 37 -11.10 6.94 3.73
N ILE A 38 -9.84 6.53 3.90
CA ILE A 38 -8.73 7.50 4.11
C ILE A 38 -8.45 8.35 2.88
N SER A 39 -8.69 7.85 1.66
CA SER A 39 -8.47 8.63 0.43
C SER A 39 -9.42 9.82 0.28
N LYS A 40 -10.52 9.88 1.05
CA LYS A 40 -11.43 11.04 1.07
C LYS A 40 -10.81 12.26 1.78
N SER A 41 -9.80 12.06 2.62
CA SER A 41 -9.24 13.12 3.48
C SER A 41 -7.73 13.29 3.37
N ARG A 42 -7.00 12.24 2.94
CA ARG A 42 -5.59 12.37 2.58
C ARG A 42 -5.47 13.26 1.36
N CYS A 43 -4.50 14.18 1.36
CA CYS A 43 -4.20 14.98 0.19
C CYS A 43 -3.52 14.12 -0.87
N PRO A 44 -4.16 13.85 -2.02
CA PRO A 44 -3.51 13.11 -3.08
C PRO A 44 -2.59 14.07 -3.84
N TYR A 45 -1.31 13.70 -3.88
CA TYR A 45 -0.31 14.16 -4.83
C TYR A 45 0.06 15.66 -4.79
N LYS A 46 1.30 15.86 -4.36
CA LYS A 46 2.12 17.07 -4.48
C LYS A 46 2.76 17.10 -5.88
N ASN A 47 2.68 18.21 -6.60
CA ASN A 47 3.46 18.38 -7.84
C ASN A 47 4.93 18.71 -7.50
N VAL A 48 5.79 18.86 -8.52
CA VAL A 48 7.24 19.15 -8.34
C VAL A 48 7.54 20.50 -7.66
N GLN A 49 6.54 21.36 -7.44
CA GLN A 49 6.65 22.69 -6.80
C GLN A 49 5.96 22.72 -5.43
N ASP A 50 5.75 21.55 -4.84
CA ASP A 50 5.05 21.37 -3.57
C ASP A 50 3.57 21.82 -3.57
N ARG A 51 2.95 21.92 -4.75
CA ARG A 51 1.55 22.33 -4.87
C ARG A 51 0.60 21.13 -4.85
N CYS A 52 -0.50 21.28 -4.13
CA CYS A 52 -1.58 20.31 -4.12
C CYS A 52 -2.29 20.29 -5.47
N THR A 53 -2.41 19.09 -6.04
CA THR A 53 -3.19 18.87 -7.28
C THR A 53 -4.66 18.50 -6.99
N ALA A 54 -4.97 18.18 -5.74
CA ALA A 54 -6.30 17.85 -5.26
C ALA A 54 -7.30 19.00 -5.45
N LYS A 55 -8.45 18.70 -6.07
CA LYS A 55 -9.56 19.66 -6.24
C LYS A 55 -10.52 19.71 -5.05
N PHE A 56 -10.27 18.91 -4.01
CA PHE A 56 -11.05 18.86 -2.78
C PHE A 56 -10.18 19.26 -1.58
N GLY A 57 -10.83 19.72 -0.50
CA GLY A 57 -10.14 20.06 0.74
C GLY A 57 -9.60 18.82 1.44
N CYS A 58 -8.35 18.86 1.90
CA CYS A 58 -7.69 17.72 2.52
C CYS A 58 -6.75 18.16 3.65
N ARG A 59 -6.39 17.24 4.56
CA ARG A 59 -5.72 17.55 5.83
C ARG A 59 -4.41 18.33 5.70
N ASN A 60 -3.63 18.01 4.67
CA ASN A 60 -2.29 18.54 4.43
C ASN A 60 -2.30 19.70 3.41
N GLN A 61 -3.45 20.31 3.14
CA GLN A 61 -3.56 21.43 2.22
C GLN A 61 -3.46 22.76 2.99
N ASN A 62 -2.41 23.53 2.70
CA ASN A 62 -2.25 24.88 3.20
C ASN A 62 -2.86 25.88 2.20
N ILE A 63 -3.98 26.47 2.60
CA ILE A 63 -4.75 27.42 1.80
C ILE A 63 -4.25 28.86 1.86
N LYS A 64 -3.24 29.15 2.70
CA LYS A 64 -2.65 30.50 2.85
C LYS A 64 -1.69 30.78 1.69
N VAL A 65 -2.24 30.97 0.49
CA VAL A 65 -1.50 31.28 -0.75
C VAL A 65 -2.09 32.52 -1.42
N PRO A 66 -1.32 33.22 -2.27
CA PRO A 66 -1.83 34.34 -3.05
C PRO A 66 -3.02 33.96 -3.95
N PRO A 67 -3.90 34.93 -4.28
CA PRO A 67 -4.99 34.68 -5.21
C PRO A 67 -4.49 34.17 -6.57
N GLY A 68 -5.11 33.10 -7.07
CA GLY A 68 -4.75 32.49 -8.35
C GLY A 68 -3.65 31.41 -8.27
N GLU A 69 -3.03 31.21 -7.11
CA GLU A 69 -2.08 30.12 -6.91
C GLU A 69 -2.75 28.83 -6.43
N MET A 70 -2.14 27.70 -6.78
CA MET A 70 -2.49 26.41 -6.18
C MET A 70 -2.08 26.38 -4.70
N TYR A 71 -2.85 25.67 -3.88
CA TYR A 71 -2.54 25.45 -2.47
C TYR A 71 -1.23 24.68 -2.28
N ILE A 72 -0.56 24.91 -1.16
CA ILE A 72 0.68 24.20 -0.81
C ILE A 72 0.32 22.89 -0.12
N CYS A 73 0.98 21.79 -0.50
CA CYS A 73 0.81 20.48 0.12
C CYS A 73 1.87 20.28 1.21
N VAL A 74 1.47 20.41 2.46
CA VAL A 74 2.33 20.23 3.64
C VAL A 74 2.41 18.75 4.02
N GLY A 75 3.30 18.01 3.35
CA GLY A 75 3.69 16.64 3.72
C GLY A 75 5.15 16.60 4.12
N SER A 76 5.52 15.73 5.08
CA SER A 76 6.92 15.43 5.34
C SER A 76 7.45 14.59 4.17
N ASP A 77 8.59 15.00 3.63
CA ASP A 77 9.36 14.21 2.66
C ASP A 77 10.29 13.20 3.37
N ASP A 78 10.24 13.14 4.71
CA ASP A 78 11.06 12.26 5.57
C ASP A 78 10.44 10.86 5.71
N LEU A 79 9.85 10.35 4.63
CA LEU A 79 9.26 9.02 4.62
C LEU A 79 10.37 7.97 4.51
N ASP A 80 10.82 7.47 5.65
CA ASP A 80 11.69 6.30 5.71
C ASP A 80 10.86 5.02 5.82
N TYR A 81 10.87 4.23 4.76
CA TYR A 81 10.14 2.95 4.71
C TYR A 81 10.99 1.75 5.10
N ARG A 82 12.28 1.92 5.42
CA ARG A 82 13.19 0.78 5.69
C ARG A 82 12.68 -0.11 6.82
N ASP A 83 12.22 0.49 7.92
CA ASP A 83 11.64 -0.21 9.07
C ASP A 83 10.43 -1.09 8.73
N ALA A 84 9.73 -0.80 7.62
CA ALA A 84 8.59 -1.61 7.17
C ALA A 84 9.02 -2.89 6.42
N TRP A 85 10.27 -2.97 5.95
CA TRP A 85 10.80 -4.07 5.15
C TRP A 85 11.95 -4.82 5.82
N GLU A 86 12.68 -4.15 6.71
CA GLU A 86 13.75 -4.75 7.51
C GLU A 86 13.14 -5.42 8.75
N SER A 87 12.85 -6.72 8.65
CA SER A 87 12.43 -7.52 9.81
C SER A 87 13.64 -7.79 10.70
N GLU A 88 13.59 -7.37 11.97
CA GLU A 88 14.65 -7.60 12.98
C GLU A 88 14.94 -9.08 13.30
N THR A 89 14.25 -10.05 12.68
CA THR A 89 14.49 -11.46 12.93
C THR A 89 15.65 -11.98 12.08
N PRO A 90 16.80 -12.37 12.66
CA PRO A 90 17.74 -13.21 11.96
C PRO A 90 17.01 -14.52 11.62
N ILE A 91 17.20 -15.03 10.41
CA ILE A 91 16.84 -16.39 10.09
C ILE A 91 17.77 -17.27 10.93
N VAL A 92 17.26 -17.77 12.07
CA VAL A 92 17.94 -18.75 12.93
C VAL A 92 17.52 -20.15 12.52
#